data_AF-A0A7S0Z138-F1
#
_entry.id   AF-A0A7S0Z138-F1
#
_cell.length_a   1.000
_cell.length_b   1.000
_cell.length_c   1.000
_cell.angle_alpha   90.00
_cell.angle_beta   90.00
_cell.angle_gamma   90.00
#
_symmetry.space_group_name_H-M   'P 1'
#
loop_
_entity.id
_entity.type
_entity.pdbx_description
1 polymer ?
#
loop_
_entity_poly.entity_id
_entity_poly.type
_entity_poly.pdbx_seq_one_letter_code
_entity_poly.pdbx_strand_id
1 'polypeptide(L)'
;RGGLSLLAPAPVPRMADTKPSQDWCGMTVSFSLKADPGNPITAEVFTFDPASDTLVLIENKVGAHIASYRYIRAPSIDLSTVRLSGSATQPEPLPPLTPQIMKRIRDKEREAVDKERTRLTETIGSGVPREIQVLFNALAKTMQCKWREKDIIVDGERGNGGVR
;
A
#
# COMPACT_ATOMS: atom_id res chain seq x y z
N ARG A 1 25.68 56.93 8.42
CA ARG A 1 25.02 56.33 7.23
C ARG A 1 25.72 55.00 6.94
N GLY A 2 25.31 53.92 7.60
CA GLY A 2 25.82 52.56 7.34
C GLY A 2 24.74 51.78 6.59
N GLY A 3 24.96 51.52 5.31
CA GLY A 3 24.05 50.73 4.48
C GLY A 3 24.28 49.24 4.72
N LEU A 4 23.34 48.58 5.40
CA LEU A 4 23.28 47.13 5.45
C LEU A 4 22.88 46.62 4.06
N SER A 5 23.87 46.12 3.32
CA SER A 5 23.64 45.40 2.07
C SER A 5 22.96 44.08 2.41
N LEU A 6 21.67 43.98 2.06
CA LEU A 6 20.92 42.73 2.05
C LEU A 6 21.55 41.84 0.97
N LEU A 7 22.43 40.92 1.38
CA LEU A 7 22.87 39.83 0.51
C LEU A 7 21.64 39.04 0.09
N ALA A 8 21.31 39.07 -1.20
CA ALA A 8 20.36 38.15 -1.78
C ALA A 8 20.83 36.70 -1.50
N PRO A 9 19.92 35.77 -1.17
CA PRO A 9 20.29 34.37 -1.03
C PRO A 9 20.91 33.88 -2.35
N ALA A 10 22.02 33.15 -2.23
CA ALA A 10 22.78 32.65 -3.37
C ALA A 10 21.86 31.86 -4.33
N PRO A 11 22.02 31.99 -5.66
CA PRO A 11 21.26 31.22 -6.62
C PRO A 11 21.53 29.73 -6.39
N VAL A 12 20.47 28.99 -6.06
CA VAL A 12 20.50 27.53 -5.97
C VAL A 12 20.96 27.00 -7.33
N PRO A 13 21.98 26.12 -7.41
CA PRO A 13 22.47 25.62 -8.68
C PRO A 13 21.33 24.95 -9.46
N ARG A 14 20.98 25.51 -10.62
CA ARG A 14 20.14 24.83 -11.61
C ARG A 14 20.93 23.63 -12.13
N MET A 15 20.66 22.45 -11.60
CA MET A 15 21.01 21.21 -12.25
C MET A 15 20.02 20.99 -13.40
N ALA A 16 20.20 21.75 -14.48
CA ALA A 16 19.59 21.44 -15.76
C ALA A 16 20.21 20.10 -16.22
N ASP A 17 19.36 19.17 -16.65
CA ASP A 17 19.72 17.88 -17.27
C ASP A 17 19.92 16.68 -16.34
N THR A 18 19.48 16.74 -15.08
CA THR A 18 19.46 15.53 -14.25
C THR A 18 18.24 14.67 -14.63
N LYS A 19 18.49 13.51 -15.24
CA LYS A 19 17.46 12.48 -15.42
C LYS A 19 17.13 11.84 -14.05
N PRO A 20 15.89 11.37 -13.84
CA PRO A 20 15.56 10.55 -12.67
C PRO A 20 16.55 9.40 -12.54
N SER A 21 17.11 9.26 -11.35
CA SER A 21 18.19 8.31 -11.07
C SER A 21 18.14 7.86 -9.61
N GLN A 22 18.85 6.78 -9.31
CA GLN A 22 18.95 6.25 -7.96
C GLN A 22 19.63 7.24 -6.99
N ASP A 23 20.43 8.17 -7.51
CA ASP A 23 21.11 9.18 -6.69
C ASP A 23 20.14 10.19 -6.06
N TRP A 24 18.88 10.20 -6.50
CA TRP A 24 17.85 11.07 -5.94
C TRP A 24 17.21 10.50 -4.67
N CYS A 25 17.49 9.24 -4.32
CA CYS A 25 16.89 8.59 -3.14
C CYS A 25 17.10 9.42 -1.87
N GLY A 26 16.03 9.64 -1.11
CA GLY A 26 16.01 10.45 0.11
C GLY A 26 16.02 11.96 -0.11
N MET A 27 16.09 12.44 -1.36
CA MET A 27 15.96 13.87 -1.67
C MET A 27 14.50 14.27 -1.84
N THR A 28 14.18 15.53 -1.55
CA THR A 28 12.90 16.13 -1.92
C THR A 28 13.00 16.64 -3.35
N VAL A 29 12.15 16.13 -4.23
CA VAL A 29 12.04 16.54 -5.63
C VAL A 29 10.76 17.34 -5.85
N SER A 30 10.85 18.38 -6.67
CA SER A 30 9.72 19.15 -7.19
C SER A 30 9.76 19.14 -8.71
N PHE A 31 8.68 18.76 -9.38
CA PHE A 31 8.57 18.75 -10.84
C PHE A 31 7.11 18.78 -11.30
N SER A 32 6.88 19.18 -12.55
CA SER A 32 5.58 19.05 -13.22
C SER A 32 5.56 17.85 -14.17
N LEU A 33 4.37 17.30 -14.37
CA LEU A 33 4.14 16.28 -15.39
C LEU A 33 3.94 16.96 -16.75
N LYS A 34 4.40 16.34 -17.83
CA LYS A 34 4.18 16.84 -19.20
C LYS A 34 2.69 16.99 -19.53
N ALA A 35 1.86 16.12 -18.96
CA ALA A 35 0.41 16.15 -19.15
C ALA A 35 -0.30 17.24 -18.32
N ASP A 36 0.33 17.71 -17.24
CA ASP A 36 -0.24 18.70 -16.32
C ASP A 36 0.85 19.67 -15.81
N PRO A 37 1.28 20.63 -16.66
CA PRO A 37 2.39 21.52 -16.32
C PRO A 37 2.07 22.49 -15.18
N GLY A 38 0.79 22.76 -14.91
CA GLY A 38 0.33 23.74 -13.93
C GLY A 38 0.31 23.25 -12.49
N ASN A 39 0.47 21.94 -12.26
CA ASN A 39 0.36 21.34 -10.94
C ASN A 39 1.66 20.62 -10.55
N PRO A 40 2.65 21.34 -9.99
CA PRO A 40 3.92 20.75 -9.61
C PRO A 40 3.74 19.79 -8.42
N ILE A 41 4.29 18.60 -8.55
CA ILE A 41 4.35 17.58 -7.50
C ILE A 41 5.63 17.82 -6.71
N THR A 42 5.51 17.92 -5.39
CA THR A 42 6.67 18.02 -4.48
C THR A 42 6.60 16.93 -3.43
N ALA A 43 7.60 16.04 -3.41
CA ALA A 43 7.63 14.89 -2.51
C ALA A 43 9.05 14.37 -2.30
N GLU A 44 9.23 13.51 -1.30
CA GLU A 44 10.48 12.79 -1.05
C GLU A 44 10.61 11.60 -2.00
N VAL A 45 11.76 11.40 -2.62
CA VAL A 45 12.04 10.24 -3.48
C VAL A 45 12.36 9.04 -2.60
N PHE A 46 11.55 8.00 -2.69
CA PHE A 46 11.82 6.72 -2.04
C PHE A 46 12.89 5.93 -2.80
N THR A 47 12.66 5.71 -4.10
CA THR A 47 13.58 4.96 -4.96
C THR A 47 13.32 5.23 -6.45
N PHE A 48 14.27 4.84 -7.30
CA PHE A 48 14.11 4.84 -8.74
C PHE A 48 14.42 3.43 -9.28
N ASP A 49 13.47 2.84 -9.99
CA ASP A 49 13.71 1.56 -10.66
C ASP A 49 14.17 1.78 -12.11
N PRO A 50 15.44 1.51 -12.45
CA PRO A 50 15.95 1.66 -13.81
C PRO A 50 15.38 0.62 -14.78
N ALA A 51 14.85 -0.51 -14.31
CA ALA A 51 14.29 -1.53 -15.19
C ALA A 51 12.92 -1.10 -15.75
N SER A 52 12.14 -0.36 -14.96
CA SER A 52 10.80 0.12 -15.33
C SER A 52 10.73 1.62 -15.60
N ASP A 53 11.85 2.34 -15.50
CA ASP A 53 11.91 3.81 -15.55
C ASP A 53 10.87 4.46 -14.61
N THR A 54 10.73 3.94 -13.40
CA THR A 54 9.70 4.39 -12.44
C THR A 54 10.33 5.05 -11.23
N LEU A 55 9.95 6.31 -11.01
CA LEU A 55 10.24 7.06 -9.81
C LEU A 55 9.15 6.79 -8.76
N VAL A 56 9.55 6.42 -7.56
CA VAL A 56 8.65 6.18 -6.42
C VAL A 56 8.81 7.32 -5.43
N LEU A 57 7.70 8.01 -5.14
CA LEU A 57 7.64 9.13 -4.21
C LEU A 57 6.91 8.75 -2.94
N ILE A 58 7.32 9.32 -1.81
CA ILE A 58 6.66 9.21 -0.51
C ILE A 58 5.76 10.42 -0.30
N GLU A 59 4.50 10.17 0.01
CA GLU A 59 3.49 11.18 0.31
C GLU A 59 2.78 10.85 1.63
N ASN A 60 2.16 11.85 2.26
CA ASN A 60 1.32 11.66 3.45
C ASN A 60 1.96 10.79 4.54
N LYS A 61 3.23 11.07 4.88
CA LYS A 61 3.95 10.34 5.92
C LYS A 61 3.33 10.67 7.29
N VAL A 62 2.77 9.67 7.96
CA VAL A 62 2.22 9.75 9.32
C VAL A 62 3.05 8.86 10.24
N GLY A 63 3.92 9.50 11.04
CA GLY A 63 4.86 8.80 11.90
C GLY A 63 5.92 8.01 11.10
N ALA A 64 6.40 6.90 11.68
CA ALA A 64 7.49 6.11 11.10
C ALA A 64 7.03 5.01 10.14
N HIS A 65 5.77 4.58 10.20
CA HIS A 65 5.32 3.34 9.56
C HIS A 65 4.18 3.50 8.55
N ILE A 66 3.57 4.69 8.48
CA ILE A 66 2.44 4.93 7.58
C ILE A 66 2.88 5.99 6.59
N ALA A 67 2.87 5.62 5.31
CA ALA A 67 3.11 6.54 4.21
C ALA A 67 2.34 6.06 2.97
N SER A 68 1.94 7.02 2.13
CA SER A 68 1.42 6.75 0.79
C SER A 68 2.57 6.76 -0.21
N TYR A 69 2.53 5.89 -1.21
CA TYR A 69 3.55 5.84 -2.25
C TYR A 69 2.93 6.16 -3.60
N ARG A 70 3.55 7.06 -4.35
CA ARG A 70 3.13 7.44 -5.71
C ARG A 70 4.17 6.98 -6.72
N TYR A 71 3.72 6.28 -7.75
CA TYR A 71 4.56 5.75 -8.82
C TYR A 71 4.43 6.64 -10.06
N ILE A 72 5.55 7.15 -10.56
CA ILE A 72 5.58 8.06 -11.72
C ILE A 72 6.62 7.56 -12.72
N ARG A 73 6.21 7.41 -13.97
CA ARG A 73 7.13 7.03 -15.05
C ARG A 73 8.03 8.21 -15.42
N ALA A 74 9.35 8.02 -15.42
CA ALA A 74 10.33 9.05 -15.75
C ALA A 74 10.05 9.78 -17.08
N PRO A 75 9.61 9.11 -18.17
CA PRO A 75 9.29 9.81 -19.42
C PRO A 75 8.13 10.82 -19.32
N SER A 76 7.24 10.69 -18.33
CA SER A 76 6.13 11.62 -18.11
C SER A 76 6.50 12.89 -17.36
N ILE A 77 7.71 12.94 -16.79
CA ILE A 77 8.22 14.09 -16.03
C ILE A 77 8.75 15.13 -17.01
N ASP A 78 8.40 16.40 -16.78
CA ASP A 78 9.05 17.52 -17.46
C ASP A 78 10.39 17.83 -16.79
N LEU A 79 11.48 17.31 -17.39
CA LEU A 79 12.84 17.45 -16.88
C LEU A 79 13.28 18.91 -16.69
N SER A 80 12.71 19.86 -17.45
CA SER A 80 13.06 21.28 -17.34
C SER A 80 12.60 21.90 -16.01
N THR A 81 11.57 21.31 -15.40
CA THR A 81 10.94 21.76 -14.16
C THR A 81 11.55 21.12 -12.91
N VAL A 82 12.40 20.12 -13.06
CA VAL A 82 12.95 19.36 -11.93
C VAL A 82 13.80 20.27 -11.04
N ARG A 83 13.50 20.21 -9.74
CA ARG A 83 14.26 20.83 -8.66
C ARG A 83 14.49 19.78 -7.58
N LEU A 84 15.74 19.55 -7.23
CA LEU A 84 16.14 18.66 -6.15
C LEU A 84 16.59 19.49 -4.96
N SER A 85 16.24 19.05 -3.77
CA SER A 85 16.62 19.68 -2.51
C SER A 85 16.82 18.63 -1.42
N GLY A 86 17.61 18.97 -0.40
CA GLY A 86 18.03 18.04 0.64
C GLY A 86 19.31 17.29 0.27
N SER A 87 19.70 16.36 1.14
CA SER A 87 20.83 15.47 0.91
C SER A 87 20.31 14.12 0.48
N ALA A 88 20.94 13.52 -0.53
CA ALA A 88 20.71 12.11 -0.84
C ALA A 88 20.95 11.31 0.45
N THR A 89 19.94 10.54 0.84
CA THR A 89 20.01 9.68 2.01
C THR A 89 20.07 8.27 1.47
N GLN A 90 21.18 7.58 1.72
CA GLN A 90 21.26 6.17 1.41
C GLN A 90 20.10 5.46 2.11
N PRO A 91 19.33 4.61 1.41
CA PRO A 91 18.24 3.88 2.05
C PRO A 91 18.81 3.12 3.26
N GLU A 92 18.12 3.23 4.39
CA GLU A 92 18.50 2.49 5.59
C GLU A 92 18.60 1.00 5.22
N PRO A 93 19.68 0.31 5.61
CA PRO A 93 19.84 -1.09 5.28
C PRO A 93 18.62 -1.86 5.75
N LEU A 94 18.04 -2.65 4.85
CA LEU A 94 16.90 -3.50 5.21
C LEU A 94 17.28 -4.35 6.42
N PRO A 95 16.39 -4.50 7.41
CA PRO A 95 16.69 -5.29 8.57
C PRO A 95 17.02 -6.73 8.14
N PRO A 96 18.05 -7.35 8.73
CA PRO A 96 18.46 -8.69 8.35
C PRO A 96 17.32 -9.69 8.58
N LEU A 97 17.12 -10.58 7.62
CA LEU A 97 16.19 -11.71 7.72
C LEU A 97 16.74 -12.73 8.73
N THR A 98 16.33 -12.60 9.99
CA THR A 98 16.69 -13.57 11.02
C THR A 98 15.79 -14.81 10.96
N PRO A 99 16.27 -15.98 11.42
CA PRO A 99 15.43 -17.18 11.53
C PRO A 99 14.15 -16.97 12.35
N GLN A 100 14.20 -16.09 13.36
CA GLN A 100 13.04 -15.73 14.17
C GLN A 100 11.99 -14.93 13.38
N ILE A 101 12.43 -13.94 12.58
CA ILE A 101 11.53 -13.19 11.69
C ILE A 101 10.89 -14.13 10.67
N MET A 102 11.68 -15.01 10.06
CA MET A 102 11.18 -16.01 9.11
C MET A 102 10.15 -16.94 9.73
N LYS A 103 10.39 -17.42 10.95
CA LYS A 103 9.41 -18.24 11.68
C LYS A 103 8.11 -17.46 11.91
N ARG A 104 8.20 -16.21 12.37
CA ARG A 104 7.02 -15.37 12.62
C ARG A 104 6.20 -15.11 11.35
N ILE A 105 6.86 -14.92 10.20
CA ILE A 105 6.18 -14.73 8.91
C ILE A 105 5.45 -16.02 8.51
N ARG A 106 6.09 -17.18 8.61
CA ARG A 106 5.47 -18.48 8.31
C ARG A 106 4.32 -18.81 9.24
N ASP A 107 4.43 -18.43 10.51
CA ASP A 107 3.37 -18.66 11.50
C ASP A 107 2.14 -17.81 11.17
N LYS A 108 2.34 -16.53 10.81
CA LYS A 108 1.26 -15.64 10.32
C LYS A 108 0.62 -16.13 9.04
N GLU A 109 1.43 -16.60 8.09
CA GLU A 109 0.94 -17.15 6.82
C GLU A 109 0.04 -18.37 7.09
N ARG A 110 0.52 -19.32 7.92
CA ARG A 110 -0.25 -20.49 8.29
C ARG A 110 -1.57 -20.12 8.98
N GLU A 111 -1.54 -19.20 9.94
CA GLU A 111 -2.74 -18.72 10.62
C GLU A 111 -3.75 -18.11 9.64
N ALA A 112 -3.28 -17.29 8.68
CA ALA A 112 -4.14 -16.70 7.66
C ALA A 112 -4.78 -17.76 6.74
N VAL A 113 -4.00 -18.78 6.34
CA VAL A 113 -4.48 -19.89 5.52
C VAL A 113 -5.51 -20.74 6.27
N ASP A 114 -5.24 -21.07 7.53
CA ASP A 114 -6.15 -21.88 8.36
C ASP A 114 -7.47 -21.15 8.64
N LYS A 115 -7.39 -19.83 8.89
CA LYS A 115 -8.57 -18.98 9.06
C LYS A 115 -9.44 -18.95 7.80
N GLU A 116 -8.82 -18.74 6.63
CA GLU A 116 -9.57 -18.72 5.37
C GLU A 116 -10.11 -20.10 5.01
N ARG A 117 -9.35 -21.18 5.25
CA ARG A 117 -9.83 -22.56 5.07
C ARG A 117 -11.07 -22.85 5.92
N THR A 118 -11.05 -22.43 7.18
CA THR A 118 -12.17 -22.61 8.11
C THR A 118 -13.39 -21.85 7.59
N ARG A 119 -13.22 -20.57 7.25
CA ARG A 119 -14.28 -19.74 6.65
C ARG A 119 -14.87 -20.38 5.39
N LEU A 120 -14.02 -20.87 4.48
CA LEU A 120 -14.48 -21.50 3.23
C LEU A 120 -15.27 -22.79 3.53
N THR A 121 -14.86 -23.58 4.51
CA THR A 121 -15.58 -24.81 4.91
C THR A 121 -16.94 -24.49 5.52
N GLU A 122 -17.05 -23.40 6.27
CA GLU A 122 -18.31 -22.95 6.87
C GLU A 122 -19.26 -22.30 5.85
N THR A 123 -18.71 -21.67 4.80
CA THR A 123 -19.49 -20.87 3.86
C THR A 123 -19.76 -21.56 2.53
N ILE A 124 -18.92 -22.50 2.10
CA ILE A 124 -19.01 -23.18 0.80
C ILE A 124 -19.31 -24.66 0.99
N GLY A 125 -20.39 -25.13 0.38
CA GLY A 125 -20.76 -26.55 0.36
C GLY A 125 -19.82 -27.36 -0.53
N SER A 126 -19.37 -28.51 -0.03
CA SER A 126 -18.46 -29.38 -0.77
C SER A 126 -19.23 -30.22 -1.80
N GLY A 127 -18.93 -30.04 -3.09
CA GLY A 127 -19.55 -30.81 -4.16
C GLY A 127 -21.06 -30.57 -4.33
N VAL A 128 -21.55 -29.41 -3.89
CA VAL A 128 -22.95 -29.00 -4.08
C VAL A 128 -23.11 -28.23 -5.40
N PRO A 129 -24.26 -28.34 -6.08
CA PRO A 129 -24.58 -27.50 -7.23
C PRO A 129 -24.62 -26.01 -6.86
N ARG A 130 -24.35 -25.15 -7.84
CA ARG A 130 -24.36 -23.69 -7.67
C ARG A 130 -25.67 -23.18 -7.08
N GLU A 131 -26.80 -23.73 -7.49
CA GLU A 131 -28.14 -23.35 -7.01
C GLU A 131 -28.29 -23.57 -5.50
N ILE A 132 -27.74 -24.67 -4.97
CA ILE A 132 -27.81 -25.02 -3.55
C ILE A 132 -26.89 -24.10 -2.72
N GLN A 133 -25.73 -23.73 -3.27
CA GLN A 133 -24.86 -22.71 -2.65
C GLN A 133 -25.54 -21.34 -2.59
N VAL A 134 -26.28 -20.95 -3.63
CA VAL A 134 -27.04 -19.69 -3.65
C VAL A 134 -28.13 -19.71 -2.58
N LEU A 135 -28.82 -20.84 -2.40
CA LEU A 135 -29.81 -21.01 -1.35
C LEU A 135 -29.18 -20.86 0.04
N PHE A 136 -28.06 -21.54 0.31
CA PHE A 136 -27.31 -21.37 1.56
C PHE A 136 -26.94 -19.92 1.83
N ASN A 137 -26.40 -19.22 0.82
CA ASN A 137 -26.02 -17.82 0.95
C ASN A 137 -27.22 -16.89 1.25
N ALA A 138 -28.43 -17.26 0.80
CA ALA A 138 -29.65 -16.54 1.12
C ALA A 138 -30.11 -16.82 2.55
N LEU A 139 -30.07 -18.09 2.99
CA LEU A 139 -30.44 -18.50 4.34
C LEU A 139 -29.48 -17.95 5.40
N ALA A 140 -28.17 -18.01 5.17
CA ALA A 140 -27.14 -17.53 6.10
C ALA A 140 -27.24 -16.03 6.42
N LYS A 141 -27.99 -15.25 5.63
CA LYS A 141 -28.27 -13.84 5.90
C LYS A 141 -29.39 -13.62 6.93
N THR A 142 -30.28 -14.59 7.09
CA THR A 142 -31.52 -14.42 7.87
C THR A 142 -31.64 -15.40 9.04
N MET A 143 -30.87 -16.49 9.03
CA MET A 143 -30.86 -17.50 10.08
C MET A 143 -29.46 -18.07 10.25
N GLN A 144 -29.17 -18.59 11.45
CA GLN A 144 -27.94 -19.33 11.69
C GLN A 144 -28.03 -20.69 11.01
N CYS A 145 -27.21 -20.89 9.97
CA CYS A 145 -27.12 -22.17 9.28
C CYS A 145 -25.68 -22.54 8.95
N LYS A 146 -25.42 -23.84 8.87
CA LYS A 146 -24.10 -24.43 8.62
C LYS A 146 -24.21 -25.57 7.62
N TRP A 147 -23.15 -25.80 6.87
CA TRP A 147 -23.03 -27.00 6.05
C TRP A 147 -22.77 -28.23 6.92
N ARG A 148 -23.44 -29.34 6.58
CA ARG A 148 -23.08 -30.69 7.02
C ARG A 148 -23.00 -31.54 5.77
N GLU A 149 -21.78 -31.74 5.27
CA GLU A 149 -21.52 -32.39 3.98
C GLU A 149 -22.24 -31.66 2.84
N LYS A 150 -23.36 -32.20 2.35
CA LYS A 150 -24.19 -31.63 1.27
C LYS A 150 -25.50 -30.99 1.80
N ASP A 151 -25.77 -31.11 3.09
CA ASP A 151 -26.98 -30.63 3.72
C ASP A 151 -26.76 -29.27 4.40
N ILE A 152 -27.82 -28.47 4.43
CA ILE A 152 -27.85 -27.19 5.16
C ILE A 152 -28.59 -27.44 6.47
N ILE A 153 -27.89 -27.30 7.60
CA ILE A 153 -28.48 -27.41 8.94
C ILE A 153 -28.78 -26.00 9.43
N VAL A 154 -30.04 -25.74 9.76
CA VAL A 154 -30.49 -24.48 10.37
C VAL A 154 -30.63 -24.71 11.87
N ASP A 155 -29.87 -23.98 12.67
CA ASP A 155 -29.98 -24.04 14.13
C ASP A 155 -31.18 -23.16 14.54
N GLY A 156 -32.32 -23.81 14.79
CA GLY A 156 -33.56 -23.12 15.16
C GLY A 156 -33.65 -22.84 16.66
N GLU A 157 -33.30 -21.65 17.10
CA GLU A 157 -33.69 -21.21 18.46
C GLU A 157 -35.15 -20.72 18.47
N ARG A 158 -36.07 -21.61 18.84
CA ARG A 158 -37.30 -21.26 19.58
C ARG A 158 -37.63 -22.36 20.59
N GLY A 159 -36.93 -22.36 21.72
CA GLY A 159 -37.33 -23.04 22.94
C GLY A 159 -38.06 -22.09 23.91
N ASN A 160 -39.07 -21.34 23.47
CA ASN A 160 -39.97 -20.64 24.40
C ASN A 160 -41.16 -21.56 24.69
N GLY A 161 -40.93 -22.56 25.56
CA GLY A 161 -41.91 -23.55 25.97
C GLY A 161 -41.89 -23.69 27.50
N GLY A 162 -42.36 -22.65 28.19
CA GLY A 162 -42.44 -22.62 29.65
C GLY A 162 -43.56 -21.68 30.11
N VAL A 163 -44.81 -22.01 29.76
CA VAL A 163 -45.96 -21.50 30.50
C VAL A 163 -46.24 -22.50 31.62
N ARG A 164 -46.00 -22.07 32.85
CA ARG A 164 -46.72 -22.52 34.04
C ARG A 164 -47.19 -21.28 34.78
#